data_AF-A0A2N0KYY2-F1
#
_entry.id   AF-A0A2N0KYY2-F1
#
_cell.length_a   1.000
_cell.length_b   1.000
_cell.length_c   1.000
_cell.angle_alpha   90.00
_cell.angle_beta   90.00
_cell.angle_gamma   90.00
#
_symmetry.space_group_name_H-M   'P 1'
#
loop_
_entity.id
_entity.type
_entity.pdbx_description
1 polymer ?
#
loop_
_entity_poly.entity_id
_entity_poly.type
_entity_poly.pdbx_seq_one_letter_code
_entity_poly.pdbx_strand_id
1 'polypeptide(L)'
;MVLEGFRREVTVNEPCRLEGIKPNNLYSSTKEFKEAGKQRLSLDTTRDDTRQEIAALKRESAGLRYLVAELSLDLHRLKKTSIPSLDEIAANV
;
A
#
# COMPACT_ATOMS: atom_id res chain seq x y z
N MET A 1 18.07 12.75 -26.23
CA MET A 1 17.50 14.11 -26.20
C MET A 1 16.83 14.54 -24.88
N VAL A 2 15.72 13.95 -24.38
CA VAL A 2 14.98 14.49 -23.20
C VAL A 2 15.82 14.52 -21.90
N LEU A 3 16.66 13.50 -21.67
CA LEU A 3 17.57 13.46 -20.51
C LEU A 3 18.77 14.42 -20.66
N GLU A 4 19.15 14.79 -21.88
CA GLU A 4 20.23 15.75 -22.13
C GLU A 4 19.82 17.18 -21.79
N GLY A 5 18.54 17.55 -21.97
CA GLY A 5 18.01 18.85 -21.53
C GLY A 5 17.88 19.01 -20.00
N PHE A 6 18.08 17.94 -19.23
CA PHE A 6 18.04 17.97 -17.76
C PHE A 6 19.40 18.36 -17.13
N ARG A 7 20.51 18.02 -17.80
CA ARG A 7 21.84 18.51 -17.44
C ARG A 7 21.97 19.90 -18.04
N ARG A 8 22.08 20.95 -17.23
CA ARG A 8 22.26 22.36 -17.66
C ARG A 8 23.52 22.64 -18.53
N GLU A 9 24.14 21.60 -19.08
CA GLU A 9 25.42 21.59 -19.78
C GLU A 9 25.27 21.75 -21.30
N VAL A 10 24.05 21.63 -21.86
CA VAL A 10 23.82 21.81 -23.30
C VAL A 10 22.77 22.88 -23.53
N THR A 11 23.18 24.01 -24.10
CA THR A 11 22.27 25.05 -24.58
C THR A 11 21.31 24.42 -25.59
N VAL A 12 19.99 24.57 -25.35
CA VAL A 12 18.88 24.00 -26.16
C VAL A 12 19.07 24.16 -27.68
N ASN A 13 19.82 25.18 -28.10
CA ASN A 13 20.10 25.49 -29.50
C ASN A 13 20.90 24.43 -30.25
N GLU A 14 21.91 23.80 -29.65
CA GLU A 14 22.79 22.87 -30.38
C GLU A 14 22.06 21.56 -30.76
N PRO A 15 21.35 20.89 -29.83
CA PRO A 15 20.57 19.69 -30.14
C PRO A 15 19.39 19.96 -31.08
N CYS A 16 18.69 21.10 -30.91
CA CYS A 16 17.59 21.49 -31.79
C CYS A 16 18.03 21.71 -33.24
N ARG A 17 19.23 22.24 -33.47
CA ARG A 17 19.79 22.41 -34.83
C ARG A 17 20.22 21.09 -35.46
N LEU A 18 20.79 20.17 -34.68
CA LEU A 18 21.23 18.87 -35.16
C LEU A 18 20.05 17.94 -35.50
N GLU A 19 18.97 18.00 -34.73
CA GLU A 19 17.79 17.15 -34.94
C GLU A 19 16.65 17.83 -35.74
N GLY A 20 16.80 19.10 -36.11
CA GLY A 20 15.77 19.85 -36.84
C GLY A 20 14.51 20.14 -36.01
N ILE A 21 14.62 20.09 -34.68
CA ILE A 21 13.51 20.23 -33.75
C ILE A 21 13.38 21.68 -33.30
N LYS A 22 12.17 22.24 -33.34
CA LYS A 22 11.92 23.59 -32.83
C LYS A 22 12.15 23.62 -31.31
N PRO A 23 12.89 24.59 -30.76
CA PRO A 23 13.14 24.71 -29.32
C PRO A 23 11.88 24.63 -28.45
N ASN A 24 10.77 25.22 -28.91
CA ASN A 24 9.49 25.18 -28.20
C ASN A 24 8.95 23.75 -28.01
N ASN A 25 9.13 22.87 -29.00
CA ASN A 25 8.74 21.47 -28.91
C ASN A 25 9.61 20.70 -27.92
N LEU A 26 10.91 21.01 -27.85
CA LEU A 26 11.79 20.41 -26.85
C LEU A 26 11.38 20.81 -25.43
N TYR A 27 11.05 22.08 -25.22
CA TYR A 27 10.54 22.56 -23.94
C TYR A 27 9.20 21.93 -23.56
N SER A 28 8.25 21.81 -24.49
CA SER A 28 6.96 21.18 -24.21
C SER A 28 7.12 19.70 -23.85
N SER A 29 7.87 18.93 -24.64
CA SER A 29 8.11 17.50 -24.37
C SER A 29 8.86 17.27 -23.05
N THR A 30 9.84 18.13 -22.72
CA THR A 30 10.57 18.01 -21.45
C THR A 30 9.68 18.36 -20.26
N LYS A 31 8.79 19.35 -20.41
CA LYS A 31 7.79 19.72 -19.39
C LYS A 31 6.78 18.60 -19.18
N GLU A 32 6.23 18.04 -20.25
CA GLU A 32 5.29 16.91 -20.20
C GLU A 32 5.92 15.67 -19.56
N PHE A 33 7.17 15.36 -19.91
CA PHE A 33 7.91 14.26 -19.29
C PHE A 33 8.09 14.47 -17.78
N LYS A 34 8.48 15.68 -17.36
CA LYS A 34 8.63 16.03 -15.94
C LYS A 34 7.30 15.91 -15.20
N GLU A 35 6.21 16.37 -15.80
CA GLU A 35 4.89 16.36 -15.18
C GLU A 35 4.33 14.92 -15.07
N ALA A 36 4.49 14.11 -16.11
CA ALA A 36 4.15 12.68 -16.09
C ALA A 36 4.96 11.93 -15.01
N GLY A 37 6.24 12.28 -14.85
CA GLY A 37 7.10 11.71 -13.80
C GLY A 37 6.59 12.02 -12.39
N LYS A 38 6.20 13.27 -12.12
CA LYS A 38 5.61 13.65 -10.83
C LYS A 38 4.29 12.93 -10.55
N GLN A 39 3.40 12.87 -11.54
CA GLN A 39 2.10 12.20 -11.40
C GLN A 39 2.29 10.73 -11.08
N ARG A 40 3.18 10.03 -11.79
CA ARG A 40 3.49 8.62 -11.52
C ARG A 40 4.07 8.43 -10.11
N LEU A 41 5.03 9.26 -9.72
CA LEU A 41 5.63 9.19 -8.39
C LEU A 41 4.58 9.36 -7.29
N SER A 42 3.69 10.35 -7.42
CA SER A 42 2.59 10.57 -6.47
C SER A 42 1.65 9.37 -6.37
N LEU A 43 1.28 8.76 -7.51
CA LEU A 43 0.41 7.58 -7.52
C LEU A 43 1.09 6.36 -6.90
N ASP A 44 2.38 6.17 -7.19
CA ASP A 44 3.16 5.05 -6.64
C ASP A 44 3.30 5.19 -5.12
N THR A 45 3.54 6.41 -4.59
CA THR A 45 3.52 6.68 -3.14
C THR A 45 2.18 6.30 -2.51
N THR A 46 1.06 6.78 -3.06
CA THR A 46 -0.28 6.44 -2.52
C THR A 46 -0.54 4.93 -2.55
N ARG A 47 -0.11 4.24 -3.60
CA ARG A 47 -0.28 2.78 -3.73
C ARG A 47 0.53 2.03 -2.71
N ASP A 48 1.77 2.44 -2.46
CA ASP A 48 2.64 1.79 -1.48
C ASP A 48 2.15 2.03 -0.05
N ASP A 49 1.71 3.25 0.28
CA ASP A 49 1.08 3.56 1.58
C ASP A 49 -0.15 2.66 1.82
N THR A 50 -1.02 2.54 0.81
CA THR A 50 -2.22 1.68 0.87
C THR A 50 -1.85 0.21 1.05
N ARG A 51 -0.81 -0.27 0.36
CA ARG A 51 -0.34 -1.66 0.49
C ARG A 51 0.20 -1.94 1.89
N GLN A 52 0.93 -1.01 2.47
CA GLN A 52 1.45 -1.13 3.82
C GLN A 52 0.32 -1.19 4.84
N GLU A 53 -0.70 -0.33 4.71
CA GLU A 53 -1.87 -0.34 5.58
C GLU A 53 -2.64 -1.67 5.49
N ILE A 54 -2.90 -2.17 4.27
CA ILE A 54 -3.55 -3.47 4.06
C ILE A 54 -2.74 -4.61 4.70
N ALA A 55 -1.41 -4.58 4.57
CA ALA A 55 -0.55 -5.60 5.17
C ALA A 55 -0.59 -5.56 6.70
N ALA A 56 -0.63 -4.37 7.30
CA ALA A 56 -0.79 -4.20 8.75
C ALA A 56 -2.14 -4.75 9.23
N LEU A 57 -3.24 -4.37 8.56
CA LEU A 57 -4.60 -4.84 8.89
C LEU A 57 -4.72 -6.37 8.78
N LYS A 58 -4.12 -6.98 7.76
CA LYS A 58 -4.10 -8.45 7.62
C LYS A 58 -3.37 -9.12 8.78
N ARG A 59 -2.25 -8.56 9.23
CA ARG A 59 -1.49 -9.08 10.38
C ARG A 59 -2.29 -8.96 11.67
N GLU A 60 -2.92 -7.82 11.90
CA GLU A 60 -3.79 -7.60 13.06
C GLU A 60 -4.99 -8.57 13.05
N SER A 61 -5.68 -8.70 11.92
CA SER A 61 -6.80 -9.63 11.77
C SER A 61 -6.40 -11.08 12.04
N ALA A 62 -5.21 -11.50 11.60
CA ALA A 62 -4.68 -12.83 11.92
C ALA A 62 -4.43 -13.00 13.42
N GLY A 63 -3.85 -11.99 14.09
CA GLY A 63 -3.66 -11.99 15.54
C GLY A 63 -4.97 -12.07 16.32
N LEU A 64 -5.97 -11.28 15.91
CA LEU A 64 -7.31 -11.32 16.51
C LEU A 64 -7.99 -12.68 16.34
N ARG A 65 -7.88 -13.31 15.17
CA ARG A 65 -8.42 -14.66 14.93
C ARG A 65 -7.77 -15.69 15.85
N TYR A 66 -6.47 -15.61 16.06
CA TYR A 66 -5.76 -16.50 16.97
C TYR A 66 -6.25 -16.31 18.41
N LEU A 67 -6.30 -15.06 18.88
CA LEU A 67 -6.76 -14.75 20.24
C LEU A 67 -8.21 -15.21 20.47
N VAL A 68 -9.10 -14.98 19.50
CA VAL A 68 -10.49 -15.45 19.57
C VAL A 68 -10.55 -16.98 19.66
N ALA A 69 -9.73 -17.70 18.90
CA ALA A 69 -9.69 -19.16 18.96
C ALA A 69 -9.20 -19.67 20.32
N GLU A 70 -8.15 -19.06 20.88
CA GLU A 70 -7.62 -19.40 22.21
C GLU A 70 -8.65 -19.14 23.31
N LEU A 71 -9.25 -17.95 23.34
CA LEU A 71 -10.29 -17.61 24.31
C LEU A 71 -11.54 -18.49 24.17
N SER A 72 -11.91 -18.85 22.94
CA SER A 72 -13.04 -19.77 22.71
C SER A 72 -12.76 -21.16 23.28
N LEU A 73 -11.52 -21.64 23.14
CA LEU A 73 -11.11 -22.92 23.70
C LEU A 73 -11.13 -22.89 25.23
N ASP A 74 -10.64 -21.82 25.83
CA ASP A 74 -10.64 -21.64 27.28
C ASP A 74 -12.06 -21.51 27.85
N LEU A 75 -12.94 -20.78 27.17
CA LEU A 75 -14.35 -20.69 27.52
C LEU A 75 -15.03 -22.07 27.44
N HIS A 76 -14.76 -22.84 26.39
CA HIS A 76 -15.29 -24.19 26.25
C HIS A 76 -14.80 -25.12 27.36
N ARG A 77 -13.50 -25.07 27.69
CA ARG A 77 -12.90 -25.83 28.81
C ARG A 77 -13.56 -25.45 30.12
N LEU A 78 -13.68 -24.15 30.41
CA LEU A 78 -14.30 -23.65 31.63
C LEU A 78 -15.74 -24.13 31.76
N LYS A 79 -16.53 -24.07 30.67
CA LYS A 79 -17.91 -24.57 30.67
C LYS A 79 -17.98 -26.07 30.94
N LYS A 80 -16.99 -26.86 30.48
CA LYS A 80 -16.93 -28.31 30.70
C LYS A 80 -16.42 -28.68 32.11
N THR A 81 -15.58 -27.85 32.72
CA THR A 81 -15.00 -28.10 34.06
C THR A 81 -15.79 -27.44 35.18
N SER A 82 -16.62 -26.44 34.88
CA SER A 82 -17.61 -25.92 35.82
C SER A 82 -18.62 -27.04 36.08
N ILE A 83 -18.87 -27.31 37.36
CA ILE A 83 -19.86 -28.25 37.93
C ILE A 83 -21.14 -28.24 37.08
N PRO A 84 -21.81 -29.40 36.86
CA PRO A 84 -22.99 -29.53 36.01
C PRO A 84 -23.87 -28.30 36.14
N SER A 85 -24.21 -27.70 34.99
CA SER A 85 -25.11 -26.56 34.94
C SER A 85 -26.32 -26.85 35.81
N LEU A 86 -26.87 -25.84 36.50
CA LEU A 86 -28.05 -26.02 37.35
C LEU A 86 -29.20 -26.78 36.65
N ASP A 87 -29.25 -26.73 35.33
CA ASP A 87 -30.15 -27.52 34.46
C ASP A 87 -29.93 -29.05 34.54
N GLU A 88 -28.70 -29.53 34.71
CA GLU A 88 -28.37 -30.97 34.88
C GLU A 88 -28.61 -31.44 36.32
N ILE A 89 -28.44 -30.56 37.32
CA ILE A 89 -28.76 -30.87 38.71
C ILE A 89 -30.29 -30.92 38.92
N ALA A 90 -31.04 -30.04 38.25
CA ALA A 90 -32.50 -30.04 38.29
C ALA A 90 -33.17 -31.21 37.55
N ALA A 91 -32.46 -31.89 36.64
CA ALA A 91 -32.96 -33.07 35.94
C ALA A 91 -32.76 -34.39 36.72
N ASN A 92 -32.00 -34.36 37.82
CA ASN A 92 -31.63 -35.53 38.64
C ASN A 92 -32.17 -35.47 40.09
N VAL A 93 -33.11 -34.56 40.40
CA VAL A 93 -33.87 -34.48 41.66
C VAL A 93 -35.34 -34.69 41.36
#